data_AF-A0A6P1J4C5-F1
#
_entry.id   AF-A0A6P1J4C5-F1
#
_cell.length_a   1.000
_cell.length_b   1.000
_cell.length_c   1.000
_cell.angle_alpha   90.00
_cell.angle_beta   90.00
_cell.angle_gamma   90.00
#
_symmetry.space_group_name_H-M   'P 1'
#
loop_
_entity.id
_entity.type
_entity.pdbx_description
1 polymer ?
#
loop_
_entity_poly.entity_id
_entity_poly.type
_entity_poly.pdbx_seq_one_letter_code
_entity_poly.pdbx_strand_id
1 'polypeptide(L)'
;MESDLTPSPLRVIDRDLLRKEFAAIEARQAVLTDQGQKLMARIRPSSKYHGQGKEGALFAVCIGPIGDYCVFGGPGGQYRLSDVDLFAVFDETRPPTQITFEP
;
A
#
# COMPACT_ATOMS: atom_id res chain seq x y z
N MET A 1 3.38 48.13 -14.69
CA MET A 1 2.09 47.62 -14.17
C MET A 1 2.39 46.26 -13.58
N GLU A 2 2.80 46.23 -12.32
CA GLU A 2 2.98 45.00 -11.55
C GLU A 2 1.60 44.52 -11.12
N SER A 3 1.22 43.33 -11.59
CA SER A 3 0.05 42.62 -11.10
C SER A 3 0.37 42.08 -9.70
N ASP A 4 -0.29 42.62 -8.68
CA ASP A 4 -0.30 42.06 -7.33
C ASP A 4 -0.76 40.60 -7.38
N LEU A 5 0.19 39.67 -7.31
CA LEU A 5 -0.07 38.25 -7.09
C LEU A 5 -0.44 38.07 -5.61
N THR A 6 -1.70 38.33 -5.28
CA THR A 6 -2.25 37.94 -4.00
C THR A 6 -2.24 36.40 -3.94
N PRO A 7 -1.50 35.78 -2.99
CA PRO A 7 -1.48 34.33 -2.88
C PRO A 7 -2.90 33.83 -2.60
N SER A 8 -3.31 32.78 -3.30
CA SER A 8 -4.63 32.18 -3.08
C SER A 8 -4.79 31.83 -1.59
N PRO A 9 -5.97 32.10 -0.99
CA PRO A 9 -6.18 31.83 0.43
C PRO A 9 -5.94 30.34 0.71
N LEU A 10 -5.24 30.08 1.81
CA LEU A 10 -5.00 28.71 2.28
C LEU A 10 -6.34 27.99 2.45
N ARG A 11 -6.43 26.78 1.91
CA ARG A 11 -7.63 25.95 2.04
C ARG A 11 -7.91 25.73 3.52
N VAL A 12 -9.09 26.13 3.99
CA VAL A 12 -9.53 25.82 5.36
C VAL A 12 -9.78 24.32 5.43
N ILE A 13 -9.01 23.65 6.27
CA ILE A 13 -9.09 22.20 6.46
C ILE A 13 -9.93 21.93 7.70
N ASP A 14 -11.06 21.24 7.51
CA ASP A 14 -11.82 20.67 8.62
C ASP A 14 -11.08 19.43 9.15
N ARG A 15 -10.40 19.62 10.29
CA ARG A 15 -9.59 18.57 10.91
C ARG A 15 -10.43 17.41 11.45
N ASP A 16 -11.67 17.67 11.85
CA ASP A 16 -12.53 16.65 12.42
C ASP A 16 -13.20 15.82 11.34
N LEU A 17 -13.54 16.44 10.21
CA LEU A 17 -13.94 15.73 8.99
C LEU A 17 -12.83 14.79 8.52
N LEU A 18 -11.59 15.29 8.38
CA LEU A 18 -10.45 14.47 7.95
C LEU A 18 -10.20 13.27 8.88
N ARG A 19 -10.27 13.47 10.20
CA ARG A 19 -10.11 12.37 11.17
C ARG A 19 -11.15 11.27 10.95
N LYS A 20 -12.42 11.65 10.70
CA LYS A 20 -13.48 10.69 10.42
C LYS A 20 -13.24 9.95 9.11
N GLU A 21 -12.80 10.66 8.07
CA GLU A 21 -12.48 10.05 6.78
C GLU A 21 -11.31 9.06 6.90
N PHE A 22 -10.24 9.42 7.60
CA PHE A 22 -9.11 8.52 7.85
C PHE A 22 -9.54 7.28 8.65
N ALA A 23 -10.32 7.46 9.73
CA ALA A 23 -10.82 6.35 10.53
C ALA A 23 -11.72 5.40 9.71
N ALA A 24 -12.53 5.94 8.78
CA ALA A 24 -13.36 5.13 7.89
C ALA A 24 -12.53 4.34 6.87
N ILE A 25 -11.45 4.94 6.34
CA ILE A 25 -10.49 4.27 5.47
C ILE A 25 -9.80 3.13 6.22
N GLU A 26 -9.30 3.38 7.43
CA GLU A 26 -8.66 2.37 8.27
C GLU A 26 -9.60 1.21 8.59
N ALA A 27 -10.85 1.50 8.98
CA ALA A 27 -11.85 0.48 9.26
C ALA A 27 -12.18 -0.37 8.02
N ARG A 28 -12.33 0.26 6.84
CA ARG A 28 -12.55 -0.45 5.57
C ARG A 28 -11.36 -1.32 5.21
N GLN A 29 -10.13 -0.82 5.42
CA GLN A 29 -8.91 -1.60 5.22
C GLN A 29 -8.86 -2.80 6.16
N ALA A 30 -9.19 -2.64 7.44
CA ALA A 30 -9.22 -3.72 8.42
C ALA A 30 -10.18 -4.85 8.02
N VAL A 31 -11.38 -4.53 7.51
CA VAL A 31 -12.32 -5.55 7.00
C VAL A 31 -11.77 -6.25 5.76
N LEU A 32 -11.13 -5.55 4.83
CA LEU A 32 -10.50 -6.16 3.66
C LEU A 32 -9.30 -7.04 4.02
N THR A 33 -8.59 -6.70 5.09
CA THR A 33 -7.53 -7.55 5.66
C THR A 33 -8.10 -8.84 6.28
N ASP A 34 -9.30 -8.78 6.86
CA ASP A 34 -9.95 -9.91 7.54
C ASP A 34 -10.75 -10.82 6.59
N GLN A 35 -11.50 -10.26 5.64
CA GLN A 35 -12.37 -11.00 4.72
C GLN A 35 -11.82 -11.16 3.30
N GLY A 36 -10.78 -10.39 2.93
CA GLY A 36 -10.13 -10.48 1.63
C GLY A 36 -9.14 -11.64 1.54
N GLN A 37 -8.71 -11.96 0.33
CA GLN A 37 -7.67 -12.97 0.13
C GLN A 37 -6.34 -12.48 0.73
N LYS A 38 -5.74 -13.29 1.61
CA LYS A 38 -4.44 -12.98 2.24
C LYS A 38 -3.37 -12.88 1.15
N LEU A 39 -2.96 -11.65 0.83
CA LEU A 39 -1.85 -11.39 -0.05
C LEU A 39 -0.58 -11.24 0.76
N MET A 40 0.47 -11.90 0.29
CA MET A 40 1.82 -11.74 0.80
C MET A 40 2.66 -11.08 -0.28
N ALA A 41 3.68 -10.33 0.13
CA ALA A 41 4.63 -9.74 -0.79
C ALA A 41 6.07 -10.01 -0.36
N ARG A 42 6.97 -9.99 -1.35
CA ARG A 42 8.41 -9.97 -1.19
C ARG A 42 8.97 -8.76 -1.91
N ILE A 43 9.90 -8.03 -1.30
CA ILE A 43 10.61 -6.96 -2.00
C ILE A 43 11.52 -7.58 -3.06
N ARG A 44 11.42 -7.11 -4.31
CA ARG A 44 12.26 -7.61 -5.41
C ARG A 44 13.72 -7.20 -5.21
N PRO A 45 14.68 -8.04 -5.66
CA PRO A 45 16.10 -7.67 -5.69
C PRO A 45 16.41 -6.39 -6.48
N SER A 46 15.61 -6.09 -7.50
CA SER A 46 15.74 -4.89 -8.33
C SER A 46 15.17 -3.61 -7.71
N SER A 47 14.42 -3.73 -6.61
CA SER A 47 13.83 -2.56 -5.95
C SER A 47 14.88 -1.78 -5.17
N LYS A 48 14.76 -0.45 -5.14
CA LYS A 48 15.57 0.41 -4.25
C LYS A 48 15.32 0.15 -2.76
N TYR A 49 14.24 -0.54 -2.40
CA TYR A 49 13.91 -0.93 -1.04
C TYR A 49 14.45 -2.32 -0.67
N HIS A 50 15.17 -2.97 -1.58
CA HIS A 50 15.80 -4.26 -1.31
C HIS A 50 16.73 -4.18 -0.09
N GLY A 51 16.66 -5.19 0.77
CA GLY A 51 17.37 -5.21 2.06
C GLY A 51 16.58 -4.62 3.23
N GLN A 52 15.38 -4.06 3.00
CA GLN A 52 14.47 -3.75 4.10
C GLN A 52 13.86 -5.04 4.65
N GLY A 53 14.08 -5.30 5.95
CA GLY A 53 13.64 -6.51 6.61
C GLY A 53 14.55 -7.70 6.33
N LYS A 54 14.00 -8.91 6.47
CA LYS A 54 14.76 -10.15 6.26
C LYS A 54 14.72 -10.54 4.78
N GLU A 55 15.90 -10.87 4.23
CA GLU A 55 16.03 -11.29 2.83
C GLU A 55 15.09 -12.46 2.50
N GLY A 56 14.36 -12.32 1.40
CA GLY A 56 13.41 -13.33 0.92
C GLY A 56 12.14 -13.50 1.77
N ALA A 57 11.97 -12.75 2.87
CA ALA A 57 10.81 -12.89 3.74
C ALA A 57 9.54 -12.37 3.07
N LEU A 58 8.47 -13.13 3.23
CA LEU A 58 7.12 -12.73 2.85
C LEU A 58 6.48 -11.92 3.98
N PHE A 59 5.75 -10.87 3.63
CA PHE A 59 4.97 -10.06 4.57
C PHE A 59 3.55 -9.85 4.07
N ALA A 60 2.60 -9.76 4.99
CA ALA A 60 1.20 -9.52 4.65
C ALA A 60 1.04 -8.12 4.03
N VAL A 61 0.24 -8.04 2.97
CA VAL A 61 -0.05 -6.79 2.26
C VAL A 61 -1.52 -6.67 1.90
N CYS A 62 -1.95 -5.43 1.69
CA CYS A 62 -3.21 -5.09 1.05
C CYS A 62 -2.93 -4.25 -0.20
N ILE A 63 -3.77 -4.40 -1.23
CA ILE A 63 -3.70 -3.58 -2.45
C ILE A 63 -4.76 -2.49 -2.34
N GLY A 64 -4.31 -1.23 -2.34
CA GLY A 64 -5.22 -0.09 -2.38
C GLY A 64 -5.65 0.26 -3.80
N PRO A 65 -6.68 1.12 -3.92
CA PRO A 65 -7.41 1.29 -5.18
C PRO A 65 -6.70 2.15 -6.22
N ILE A 66 -5.76 3.03 -5.85
CA ILE A 66 -5.21 4.05 -6.78
C ILE A 66 -3.73 4.35 -6.48
N GLY A 67 -2.96 4.57 -7.55
CA GLY A 67 -1.61 5.12 -7.53
C GLY A 67 -0.49 4.08 -7.65
N ASP A 68 0.73 4.56 -7.96
CA ASP A 68 1.90 3.68 -8.09
C ASP A 68 2.22 2.94 -6.79
N TYR A 69 2.04 3.62 -5.65
CA TYR A 69 2.31 3.10 -4.30
C TYR A 69 1.06 2.45 -3.70
N CYS A 70 0.49 1.47 -4.40
CA CYS A 70 -0.74 0.83 -3.97
C CYS A 70 -0.55 -0.43 -3.11
N VAL A 71 0.68 -0.85 -2.82
CA VAL A 71 0.95 -2.00 -1.95
C VAL A 71 1.19 -1.51 -0.52
N PHE A 72 0.30 -1.86 0.41
CA PHE A 72 0.36 -1.43 1.82
C PHE A 72 0.75 -2.60 2.72
N GLY A 73 1.72 -2.40 3.61
CA GLY A 73 2.23 -3.40 4.53
C GLY A 73 3.76 -3.54 4.48
N GLY A 74 4.30 -4.50 5.23
CA GLY A 74 5.73 -4.78 5.28
C GLY A 74 6.58 -3.74 6.02
N PRO A 75 7.91 -3.89 6.01
CA PRO A 75 8.82 -3.13 6.88
C PRO A 75 8.90 -1.63 6.55
N GLY A 76 8.68 -1.25 5.30
CA GLY A 76 8.65 0.13 4.80
C GLY A 76 7.24 0.72 4.72
N GLY A 77 6.20 -0.04 5.09
CA GLY A 77 4.81 0.38 5.15
C GLY A 77 4.09 0.51 3.80
N GLN A 78 4.78 0.96 2.76
CA GLN A 78 4.17 1.19 1.45
C GLN A 78 5.16 1.00 0.29
N TYR A 79 4.73 0.32 -0.77
CA TYR A 79 5.54 -0.03 -1.94
C TYR A 79 4.77 0.11 -3.25
N ARG A 80 5.50 0.10 -4.37
CA ARG A 80 4.91 -0.02 -5.71
C ARG A 80 4.72 -1.47 -6.11
N LEU A 81 3.76 -1.73 -7.00
CA LEU A 81 3.60 -3.08 -7.60
C LEU A 81 4.87 -3.55 -8.34
N SER A 82 5.62 -2.63 -8.95
CA SER A 82 6.87 -2.96 -9.65
C SER A 82 8.03 -3.32 -8.70
N ASP A 83 7.95 -2.90 -7.44
CA ASP A 83 8.99 -3.09 -6.42
C ASP A 83 8.84 -4.44 -5.67
N VAL A 84 7.71 -5.13 -5.82
CA VAL A 84 7.41 -6.34 -5.07
C VAL A 84 6.94 -7.49 -5.97
N ASP A 85 7.19 -8.71 -5.53
CA ASP A 85 6.49 -9.90 -6.01
C ASP A 85 5.28 -10.16 -5.10
N LEU A 86 4.12 -10.44 -5.70
CA LEU A 86 2.89 -10.76 -4.98
C LEU A 86 2.67 -12.26 -4.93
N PHE A 87 2.12 -12.74 -3.81
CA PHE A 87 1.80 -14.13 -3.57
C PHE A 87 0.40 -14.23 -2.97
N ALA A 88 -0.41 -15.14 -3.50
CA ALA A 88 -1.68 -15.51 -2.90
C ALA A 88 -1.49 -16.67 -1.92
N VAL A 89 -2.06 -16.53 -0.71
CA VAL A 89 -2.17 -17.62 0.24
C VAL A 89 -3.58 -18.19 0.15
N PHE A 90 -3.70 -19.42 -0.35
CA PHE A 90 -4.97 -20.14 -0.45
C PHE A 90 -5.25 -21.00 0.78
N ASP A 91 -4.20 -21.55 1.38
CA ASP A 91 -4.22 -22.48 2.50
C ASP A 91 -2.91 -22.31 3.29
N GLU A 92 -2.99 -22.23 4.62
CA GLU A 92 -1.81 -22.07 5.49
C GLU A 92 -0.92 -23.33 5.52
N THR A 93 -1.43 -24.47 5.05
CA THR A 93 -0.66 -25.72 4.93
C THR A 93 0.12 -25.83 3.62
N ARG A 94 -0.09 -24.92 2.68
CA ARG A 94 0.54 -24.93 1.35
C ARG A 94 1.44 -23.72 1.15
N PRO A 95 2.52 -23.84 0.34
CA PRO A 95 3.35 -22.70 0.02
C PRO A 95 2.53 -21.63 -0.73
N PRO A 96 2.76 -20.34 -0.47
CA PRO A 96 2.12 -19.25 -1.21
C PRO A 96 2.41 -19.33 -2.71
N THR A 97 1.41 -19.11 -3.55
CA THR A 97 1.55 -19.14 -5.01
C THR A 97 1.87 -17.74 -5.51
N GLN A 98 2.98 -17.58 -6.24
CA GLN A 98 3.32 -16.30 -6.85
C GLN A 98 2.30 -15.91 -7.91
N ILE A 99 1.82 -14.68 -7.84
CA ILE A 99 0.98 -14.08 -8.86
C ILE A 99 1.89 -13.41 -9.88
N THR A 100 1.80 -13.85 -11.13
CA THR A 100 2.49 -13.22 -12.26
C THR A 100 1.45 -12.71 -13.23
N PHE A 101 1.63 -11.49 -13.73
CA PHE A 101 0.81 -10.95 -14.82
C PHE A 101 1.56 -11.22 -16.11
N GLU A 102 0.92 -11.89 -17.05
CA GLU A 102 1.43 -11.95 -18.42
C GLU A 102 1.36 -10.53 -19.04
N PRO A 103 2.36 -10.14 -19.85
CA PRO A 103 2.38 -8.82 -20.50
C PRO A 103 1.25 -8.61 -21.50
#